data_AF-A0A967K8J2-F1
#
_entry.id   AF-A0A967K8J2-F1
#
_cell.length_a   1.000
_cell.length_b   1.000
_cell.length_c   1.000
_cell.angle_alpha   90.00
_cell.angle_beta   90.00
_cell.angle_gamma   90.00
#
_symmetry.space_group_name_H-M   'P 1'
#
loop_
_entity.id
_entity.type
_entity.pdbx_description
1 polymer ?
#
loop_
_entity_poly.entity_id
_entity_poly.type
_entity_poly.pdbx_seq_one_letter_code
_entity_poly.pdbx_strand_id
1 'polypeptide(L)'
;MLKTLNQPVVLLIGALTLSGCYRFVEPPPIQGEMVRMADTEFGQFIRQHVEDIPDTKQTRELRADILSNPRVHVVSDDFLIHQRQSKEDSAWELVMMTKDDHHLVFCDFMEHQSVEIPEGAPARADKGTQTDSLLASGSPENLKRFVLSLSATAPDACLTLPFADAPEAEASQ
;
A
#
# COMPACT_ATOMS: atom_id res chain seq x y z
N MET A 1 -36.42 -49.93 -12.98
CA MET A 1 -36.37 -49.16 -14.23
C MET A 1 -36.04 -47.71 -13.89
N LEU A 2 -35.06 -47.15 -14.59
CA LEU A 2 -34.47 -45.82 -14.43
C LEU A 2 -35.49 -44.67 -14.35
N LYS A 3 -35.16 -43.66 -13.52
CA LYS A 3 -35.34 -42.20 -13.67
C LYS A 3 -35.18 -41.59 -12.26
N THR A 4 -34.38 -40.57 -11.97
CA THR A 4 -33.54 -39.64 -12.73
C THR A 4 -32.67 -38.95 -11.67
N LEU A 5 -31.39 -38.71 -11.97
CA LEU A 5 -30.52 -37.82 -11.19
C LEU A 5 -31.21 -36.47 -11.01
N ASN A 6 -31.33 -36.00 -9.76
CA ASN A 6 -31.38 -34.57 -9.48
C ASN A 6 -30.34 -34.31 -8.38
N GLN A 7 -29.11 -34.04 -8.82
CA GLN A 7 -28.08 -33.46 -7.98
C GLN A 7 -28.61 -32.12 -7.45
N PRO A 8 -28.64 -31.88 -6.13
CA PRO A 8 -28.51 -30.51 -5.68
C PRO A 8 -27.11 -30.06 -6.12
N VAL A 9 -27.07 -29.08 -7.01
CA VAL A 9 -25.88 -28.31 -7.32
C VAL A 9 -25.37 -27.78 -5.98
N VAL A 10 -24.31 -28.40 -5.46
CA VAL A 10 -23.53 -27.87 -4.36
C VAL A 10 -22.79 -26.67 -4.93
N LEU A 11 -23.44 -25.51 -4.93
CA LEU A 11 -22.79 -24.24 -5.22
C LEU A 11 -22.06 -23.80 -3.93
N LEU A 12 -20.93 -24.46 -3.68
CA LEU A 12 -19.91 -24.00 -2.74
C LEU A 12 -19.17 -22.85 -3.44
N ILE A 13 -19.71 -21.63 -3.38
CA ILE A 13 -18.92 -20.42 -3.64
C ILE A 13 -18.47 -19.93 -2.27
N GLY A 14 -17.21 -20.21 -1.99
CA GLY A 14 -16.56 -19.98 -0.70
C GLY A 14 -16.65 -18.52 -0.28
N ALA A 15 -16.96 -18.33 1.00
CA ALA A 15 -16.69 -17.09 1.71
C ALA A 15 -15.17 -16.85 1.72
N LEU A 16 -14.72 -15.79 1.06
CA LEU A 16 -13.35 -15.26 1.21
C LEU A 16 -13.44 -13.75 1.42
N THR A 17 -14.00 -13.33 2.56
CA THR A 17 -13.74 -11.99 3.09
C THR A 17 -12.54 -12.11 4.03
N LEU A 18 -11.36 -12.21 3.43
CA LEU A 18 -10.09 -12.05 4.14
C LEU A 18 -9.63 -10.62 3.88
N SER A 19 -10.18 -9.67 4.63
CA SER A 19 -9.73 -8.28 4.56
C SER A 19 -8.44 -8.14 5.40
N GLY A 20 -7.32 -8.57 4.83
CA GLY A 20 -5.97 -8.19 5.25
C GLY A 20 -5.43 -7.04 4.39
N CYS A 21 -4.30 -6.44 4.76
CA CYS A 21 -3.53 -5.58 3.84
C CYS A 21 -2.57 -6.45 3.04
N TYR A 22 -2.27 -6.08 1.78
CA TYR A 22 -1.33 -6.84 0.95
C TYR A 22 0.04 -6.96 1.61
N ARG A 23 0.56 -8.18 1.67
CA ARG A 23 1.86 -8.51 2.27
C ARG A 23 2.82 -9.07 1.22
N PHE A 24 4.11 -8.83 1.39
CA PHE A 24 5.15 -9.27 0.46
C PHE A 24 6.28 -9.99 1.21
N VAL A 25 6.77 -11.09 0.61
CA VAL A 25 7.91 -11.83 1.17
C VAL A 25 9.22 -11.05 1.01
N GLU A 26 9.38 -10.40 -0.15
CA GLU A 26 10.52 -9.55 -0.48
C GLU A 26 10.02 -8.13 -0.78
N PRO A 27 10.78 -7.09 -0.41
CA PRO A 27 10.38 -5.69 -0.57
C PRO A 27 10.32 -5.28 -2.05
N PRO A 28 9.15 -4.92 -2.59
CA PRO A 28 9.06 -4.28 -3.88
C PRO A 28 8.85 -2.76 -3.77
N PRO A 29 9.57 -1.91 -4.54
CA PRO A 29 10.56 -2.23 -5.59
C PRO A 29 11.99 -2.51 -5.06
N ILE A 30 12.90 -2.90 -5.98
CA ILE A 30 14.31 -3.19 -5.65
C ILE A 30 14.96 -2.00 -4.93
N GLN A 31 15.67 -2.27 -3.83
CA GLN A 31 16.40 -1.28 -3.01
C GLN A 31 17.31 -0.33 -3.82
N GLY A 32 17.84 -0.77 -4.97
CA GLY A 32 18.69 0.04 -5.85
C GLY A 32 17.95 1.18 -6.56
N GLU A 33 16.63 1.09 -6.70
CA GLU A 33 15.78 2.11 -7.34
C GLU A 33 15.14 3.07 -6.33
N MET A 34 15.32 2.82 -5.03
CA MET A 34 14.74 3.65 -3.99
C MET A 34 15.66 4.82 -3.64
N VAL A 35 15.10 6.00 -3.43
CA VAL A 35 15.83 7.20 -2.98
C VAL A 35 15.45 7.54 -1.55
N ARG A 36 16.25 8.32 -0.82
CA ARG A 36 15.79 8.80 0.49
C ARG A 36 14.68 9.80 0.26
N MET A 37 13.63 9.73 1.07
CA MET A 37 12.46 10.57 0.93
C MET A 37 12.81 12.08 0.97
N ALA A 38 13.71 12.49 1.87
CA ALA A 38 14.17 13.88 1.96
C ALA A 38 14.98 14.36 0.74
N ASP A 39 15.44 13.46 -0.13
CA ASP A 39 16.11 13.84 -1.38
C ASP A 39 15.10 14.13 -2.52
N THR A 40 13.79 13.99 -2.27
CA THR A 40 12.70 14.30 -3.23
C THR A 40 11.94 15.54 -2.79
N GLU A 41 11.42 16.33 -3.75
CA GLU A 41 10.63 17.53 -3.45
C GLU A 41 9.36 17.19 -2.66
N PHE A 42 8.57 16.23 -3.15
CA PHE A 42 7.36 15.82 -2.45
C PHE A 42 7.63 15.15 -1.09
N GLY A 43 8.73 14.40 -0.95
CA GLY A 43 9.14 13.87 0.34
C GLY A 43 9.55 14.94 1.34
N GLN A 44 10.13 16.06 0.90
CA GLN A 44 10.36 17.23 1.75
C GLN A 44 9.03 17.89 2.16
N PHE A 45 8.09 18.03 1.22
CA PHE A 45 6.75 18.55 1.49
C PHE A 45 6.02 17.72 2.55
N ILE A 46 5.97 16.38 2.41
CA ILE A 46 5.40 15.47 3.42
C ILE A 46 6.02 15.71 4.81
N ARG A 47 7.34 15.87 4.88
CA ARG A 47 8.05 16.07 6.15
C ARG A 47 7.75 17.40 6.81
N GLN A 48 7.37 18.42 6.06
CA GLN A 48 6.95 19.71 6.64
C GLN A 48 5.60 19.59 7.35
N HIS A 49 4.75 18.64 6.93
CA HIS A 49 3.40 18.44 7.46
C HIS A 49 3.24 17.24 8.40
N VAL A 50 4.25 16.36 8.50
CA VAL A 50 4.15 15.14 9.34
C VAL A 50 3.92 15.44 10.83
N GLU A 51 4.37 16.61 11.30
CA GLU A 51 4.16 17.03 12.69
C GLU A 51 2.69 17.41 12.97
N ASP A 52 1.94 17.78 11.93
CA ASP A 52 0.50 18.09 12.01
C ASP A 52 -0.37 16.83 12.15
N ILE A 53 0.18 15.65 11.84
CA ILE A 53 -0.49 14.38 12.08
C ILE A 53 -0.60 14.14 13.59
N PRO A 54 -1.80 13.91 14.16
CA PRO A 54 -1.96 13.65 15.59
C PRO A 54 -1.07 12.51 16.11
N ASP A 55 -0.52 12.58 17.33
CA ASP A 55 0.20 11.45 17.97
C ASP A 55 -0.80 10.47 18.61
N THR A 56 -1.38 9.58 17.81
CA THR A 56 -2.31 8.56 18.30
C THR A 56 -1.71 7.17 18.12
N LYS A 57 -2.31 6.14 18.74
CA LYS A 57 -1.87 4.76 18.53
C LYS A 57 -1.90 4.36 17.05
N GLN A 58 -2.85 4.89 16.29
CA GLN A 58 -3.06 4.59 14.88
C GLN A 58 -2.04 5.27 13.95
N THR A 59 -1.56 6.45 14.33
CA THR A 59 -0.75 7.31 13.45
C THR A 59 0.72 7.41 13.86
N ARG A 60 1.06 6.99 15.09
CA ARG A 60 2.43 7.09 15.62
C ARG A 60 3.47 6.36 14.78
N GLU A 61 3.13 5.18 14.27
CA GLU A 61 4.04 4.40 13.43
C GLU A 61 4.34 5.10 12.11
N LEU A 62 3.30 5.49 11.37
CA LEU A 62 3.44 6.28 10.15
C LEU A 62 4.29 7.54 10.37
N ARG A 63 4.05 8.27 11.45
CA ARG A 63 4.84 9.46 11.80
C ARG A 63 6.31 9.13 12.04
N ALA A 64 6.59 8.08 12.82
CA ALA A 64 7.94 7.65 13.10
C ALA A 64 8.66 7.20 11.82
N ASP A 65 7.97 6.45 10.95
CA ASP A 65 8.50 5.99 9.66
C ASP A 65 8.88 7.18 8.78
N ILE A 66 7.98 8.15 8.60
CA ILE A 66 8.24 9.37 7.81
C ILE A 66 9.42 10.18 8.41
N LEU A 67 9.41 10.40 9.73
CA LEU A 67 10.45 11.18 10.41
C LEU A 67 11.83 10.52 10.30
N SER A 68 11.89 9.18 10.27
CA SER A 68 13.12 8.41 10.08
C SER A 68 13.81 8.63 8.73
N ASN A 69 13.14 9.33 7.80
CA ASN A 69 13.60 9.59 6.44
C ASN A 69 13.81 8.28 5.66
N PRO A 70 12.72 7.53 5.40
CA PRO A 70 12.82 6.22 4.82
C PRO A 70 13.26 6.31 3.36
N ARG A 71 13.64 5.15 2.80
CA ARG A 71 13.76 5.03 1.36
C ARG A 71 12.37 4.85 0.75
N VAL A 72 12.15 5.50 -0.39
CA VAL A 72 10.89 5.50 -1.14
C VAL A 72 11.15 5.22 -2.61
N HIS A 73 10.17 4.62 -3.27
CA HIS A 73 10.12 4.60 -4.72
C HIS A 73 9.35 5.81 -5.23
N VAL A 74 9.91 6.50 -6.22
CA VAL A 74 9.28 7.64 -6.89
C VAL A 74 8.48 7.11 -8.08
N VAL A 75 7.15 7.22 -8.01
CA VAL A 75 6.25 6.86 -9.11
C VAL A 75 6.02 8.07 -10.01
N SER A 76 5.77 9.23 -9.41
CA SER A 76 5.68 10.55 -10.06
C SER A 76 6.04 11.65 -9.06
N ASP A 77 6.00 12.91 -9.49
CA ASP A 77 6.36 14.07 -8.65
C ASP A 77 5.61 14.07 -7.32
N ASP A 78 4.29 13.81 -7.37
CA ASP A 78 3.42 13.78 -6.19
C ASP A 78 3.01 12.38 -5.75
N PHE A 79 3.75 11.34 -6.13
CA PHE A 79 3.41 9.96 -5.77
C PHE A 79 4.67 9.17 -5.39
N LEU A 80 4.77 8.85 -4.09
CA LEU A 80 5.78 7.99 -3.50
C LEU A 80 5.19 6.68 -2.98
N ILE A 81 5.99 5.62 -3.00
CA ILE A 81 5.68 4.36 -2.33
C ILE A 81 6.77 4.09 -1.29
N HIS A 82 6.36 4.00 -0.03
CA HIS A 82 7.20 3.55 1.07
C HIS A 82 6.96 2.06 1.35
N GLN A 83 8.01 1.38 1.77
CA GLN A 83 7.96 -0.03 2.17
C GLN A 83 8.31 -0.13 3.65
N ARG A 84 7.40 -0.70 4.44
CA ARG A 84 7.60 -0.95 5.87
C ARG A 84 7.65 -2.44 6.12
N GLN A 85 8.47 -2.85 7.08
CA GLN A 85 8.51 -4.24 7.51
C GLN A 85 7.64 -4.41 8.75
N SER A 86 6.69 -5.32 8.67
CA SER A 86 5.85 -5.73 9.80
C SER A 86 6.73 -6.24 10.95
N LYS A 87 6.48 -5.69 12.14
CA LYS A 87 7.19 -6.08 13.37
C LYS A 87 6.78 -7.47 13.86
N GLU A 88 5.65 -8.00 13.41
CA GLU A 88 5.08 -9.26 13.91
C GLU A 88 5.67 -10.49 13.21
N ASP A 89 5.88 -10.42 11.91
CA ASP A 89 6.20 -11.57 11.05
C ASP A 89 7.26 -11.26 9.98
N SER A 90 7.88 -10.07 10.03
CA SER A 90 8.91 -9.64 9.07
C SER A 90 8.42 -9.53 7.61
N ALA A 91 7.13 -9.63 7.35
CA ALA A 91 6.56 -9.41 6.02
C ALA A 91 6.66 -7.93 5.65
N TRP A 92 6.70 -7.65 4.35
CA TRP A 92 6.74 -6.30 3.83
C TRP A 92 5.33 -5.80 3.52
N GLU A 93 5.06 -4.56 3.86
CA GLU A 93 3.83 -3.84 3.57
C GLU A 93 4.18 -2.54 2.86
N LEU A 94 3.21 -1.98 2.14
CA LEU A 94 3.41 -0.79 1.34
C LEU A 94 2.49 0.32 1.80
N VAL A 95 3.06 1.52 1.90
CA VAL A 95 2.33 2.76 2.14
C VAL A 95 2.45 3.61 0.88
N MET A 96 1.32 3.84 0.21
CA MET A 96 1.20 4.85 -0.82
C MET A 96 1.15 6.22 -0.16
N MET A 97 1.91 7.18 -0.70
CA MET A 97 1.87 8.57 -0.30
C MET A 97 1.62 9.41 -1.54
N THR A 98 0.54 10.19 -1.53
CA THR A 98 0.15 11.07 -2.64
C THR A 98 -0.46 12.37 -2.12
N LYS A 99 -0.77 13.30 -3.01
CA LYS A 99 -1.54 14.50 -2.68
C LYS A 99 -2.53 14.90 -3.76
N ASP A 100 -3.57 15.58 -3.34
CA ASP A 100 -4.34 16.49 -4.20
C ASP A 100 -3.96 17.94 -3.86
N ASP A 101 -4.74 18.90 -4.35
CA ASP A 101 -4.49 20.33 -4.12
C ASP A 101 -4.65 20.76 -2.64
N HIS A 102 -5.25 19.92 -1.78
CA HIS A 102 -5.60 20.30 -0.42
C HIS A 102 -5.21 19.27 0.65
N HIS A 103 -4.87 18.05 0.27
CA HIS A 103 -4.64 16.97 1.21
C HIS A 103 -3.43 16.10 0.85
N LEU A 104 -2.65 15.78 1.88
CA LEU A 104 -1.73 14.65 1.88
C LEU A 104 -2.53 13.38 2.17
N VAL A 105 -2.26 12.32 1.41
CA VAL A 105 -2.97 11.05 1.51
C VAL A 105 -1.96 9.93 1.69
N PHE A 106 -2.14 9.14 2.75
CA PHE A 106 -1.32 7.98 3.10
C PHE A 106 -2.20 6.74 3.13
N CYS A 107 -1.93 5.73 2.30
CA CYS A 107 -2.81 4.57 2.17
C CYS A 107 -2.08 3.23 2.27
N ASP A 108 -2.70 2.28 2.96
CA ASP A 108 -2.34 0.86 2.89
C ASP A 108 -3.27 0.17 1.86
N PHE A 109 -2.73 -0.75 1.05
CA PHE A 109 -3.52 -1.51 0.08
C PHE A 109 -4.24 -2.68 0.75
N MET A 110 -5.56 -2.75 0.60
CA MET A 110 -6.38 -3.83 1.15
C MET A 110 -6.48 -4.99 0.17
N GLU A 111 -6.27 -6.21 0.67
CA GLU A 111 -6.48 -7.43 -0.10
C GLU A 111 -7.94 -7.54 -0.53
N HIS A 112 -8.14 -7.77 -1.83
CA HIS A 112 -9.47 -7.94 -2.38
C HIS A 112 -9.49 -8.93 -3.55
N GLN A 113 -10.53 -9.76 -3.60
CA GLN A 113 -10.69 -10.82 -4.59
C GLN A 113 -10.78 -10.32 -6.05
N SER A 114 -11.07 -9.03 -6.25
CA SER A 114 -11.20 -8.44 -7.59
C SER A 114 -9.88 -7.98 -8.19
N VAL A 115 -8.79 -7.97 -7.41
CA VAL A 115 -7.48 -7.56 -7.90
C VAL A 115 -6.84 -8.73 -8.62
N GLU A 116 -6.50 -8.54 -9.89
CA GLU A 116 -5.76 -9.53 -10.66
C GLU A 116 -4.28 -9.51 -10.27
N ILE A 117 -3.76 -10.67 -9.87
CA ILE A 117 -2.34 -10.83 -9.54
C ILE A 117 -1.61 -11.20 -10.85
N PRO A 118 -0.65 -10.37 -11.31
CA PRO A 118 0.02 -10.61 -12.58
C PRO A 118 0.85 -11.89 -12.57
N GLU A 119 0.99 -12.50 -13.74
CA GLU A 119 1.80 -13.71 -13.92
C GLU A 119 3.25 -13.48 -13.45
N GLY A 120 3.76 -14.39 -12.62
CA GLY A 120 5.12 -14.30 -12.07
C GLY A 120 5.25 -13.44 -10.80
N ALA A 121 4.14 -12.99 -10.22
CA ALA A 121 4.06 -12.51 -8.83
C ALA A 121 3.20 -13.46 -7.95
N PRO A 122 3.51 -14.78 -7.87
CA PRO A 122 2.66 -15.73 -7.14
C PRO A 122 2.38 -15.27 -5.71
N ALA A 123 1.10 -15.12 -5.40
CA ALA A 123 0.64 -14.97 -4.03
C ALA A 123 0.31 -16.34 -3.44
N ARG A 124 0.79 -16.59 -2.22
CA ARG A 124 0.44 -17.78 -1.45
C ARG A 124 -0.28 -17.33 -0.19
N ALA A 125 -1.33 -18.07 0.20
CA ALA A 125 -1.89 -17.91 1.54
C ALA A 125 -0.79 -18.20 2.56
N ASP A 126 -0.52 -17.26 3.46
CA ASP A 126 0.35 -17.50 4.59
C ASP A 126 -0.34 -18.52 5.50
N LYS A 127 0.26 -19.71 5.66
CA LYS A 127 -0.27 -20.75 6.56
C LYS A 127 0.20 -20.58 8.01
N GLY A 128 0.82 -19.44 8.35
CA GLY A 128 1.42 -19.18 9.66
C GLY A 128 0.76 -18.07 10.49
N THR A 129 -0.06 -17.20 9.89
CA THR A 129 -0.69 -16.06 10.58
C THR A 129 -2.18 -16.32 10.86
N GLN A 130 -2.72 -15.76 11.95
CA GLN A 130 -4.16 -15.85 12.29
C GLN A 130 -5.08 -15.17 11.26
N THR A 131 -4.50 -14.38 10.36
CA THR A 131 -5.11 -13.80 9.19
C THR A 131 -4.62 -14.57 7.96
N ASP A 132 -5.50 -15.19 7.18
CA ASP A 132 -5.12 -15.85 5.91
C ASP A 132 -4.77 -14.76 4.87
N SER A 133 -3.67 -14.04 5.09
CA SER A 133 -3.23 -12.97 4.20
C SER A 133 -2.41 -13.55 3.05
N LEU A 134 -2.51 -12.93 1.88
CA LEU A 134 -1.79 -13.33 0.68
C LEU A 134 -0.37 -12.74 0.67
N LEU A 135 0.64 -13.61 0.76
CA LEU A 135 2.04 -13.24 0.59
C LEU A 135 2.43 -13.27 -0.90
N ALA A 136 2.55 -12.09 -1.50
CA ALA A 136 3.05 -11.94 -2.86
C ALA A 136 4.58 -12.12 -2.91
N SER A 137 5.06 -12.84 -3.93
CA SER A 137 6.47 -13.12 -4.19
C SER A 137 6.71 -13.15 -5.70
N GLY A 138 7.93 -12.92 -6.20
CA GLY A 138 8.18 -12.89 -7.65
C GLY A 138 9.47 -12.19 -8.02
N SER A 139 9.73 -12.00 -9.31
CA SER A 139 10.84 -11.14 -9.73
C SER A 139 10.54 -9.69 -9.35
N PRO A 140 11.56 -8.86 -9.07
CA PRO A 140 11.29 -7.49 -8.64
C PRO A 140 10.55 -6.64 -9.68
N GLU A 141 10.76 -6.91 -10.97
CA GLU A 141 10.04 -6.24 -12.07
C GLU A 141 8.54 -6.62 -12.07
N ASN A 142 8.24 -7.88 -11.79
CA ASN A 142 6.86 -8.36 -11.67
C ASN A 142 6.19 -7.79 -10.42
N LEU A 143 6.89 -7.77 -9.29
CA LEU A 143 6.37 -7.17 -8.07
C LEU A 143 6.18 -5.66 -8.23
N LYS A 144 7.08 -4.94 -8.89
CA LYS A 144 6.92 -3.52 -9.22
C LYS A 144 5.66 -3.29 -10.07
N ARG A 145 5.44 -4.08 -11.13
CA ARG A 145 4.22 -4.00 -11.94
C ARG A 145 2.97 -4.29 -11.10
N PHE A 146 3.05 -5.27 -10.21
CA PHE A 146 1.93 -5.58 -9.32
C PHE A 146 1.61 -4.41 -8.39
N VAL A 147 2.60 -3.82 -7.75
CA VAL A 147 2.42 -2.66 -6.87
C VAL A 147 1.80 -1.46 -7.60
N LEU A 148 2.25 -1.17 -8.82
CA LEU A 148 1.66 -0.11 -9.64
C LEU A 148 0.20 -0.45 -9.99
N SER A 149 -0.12 -1.71 -10.27
CA SER A 149 -1.49 -2.15 -10.48
C SER A 149 -2.35 -1.98 -9.21
N LEU A 150 -1.81 -2.33 -8.03
CA LEU A 150 -2.49 -2.16 -6.76
C LEU A 150 -2.87 -0.70 -6.54
N SER A 151 -1.95 0.23 -6.79
CA SER A 151 -2.23 1.65 -6.64
C SER A 151 -3.35 2.20 -7.52
N ALA A 152 -3.67 1.51 -8.61
CA ALA A 152 -4.72 1.91 -9.53
C ALA A 152 -6.05 1.19 -9.31
N THR A 153 -6.05 0.03 -8.63
CA THR A 153 -7.19 -0.91 -8.69
C THR A 153 -7.58 -1.53 -7.35
N ALA A 154 -6.67 -1.56 -6.37
CA ALA A 154 -6.97 -2.13 -5.08
C ALA A 154 -7.79 -1.16 -4.23
N PRO A 155 -8.79 -1.66 -3.47
CA PRO A 155 -9.33 -0.90 -2.36
C PRO A 155 -8.22 -0.52 -1.38
N ASP A 156 -8.33 0.66 -0.79
CA ASP A 156 -7.32 1.21 0.11
C ASP A 156 -7.92 1.71 1.43
N ALA A 157 -7.08 1.70 2.46
CA ALA A 157 -7.39 2.29 3.76
C ALA A 157 -6.45 3.47 3.98
N CYS A 158 -7.02 4.69 4.01
CA CYS A 158 -6.24 5.91 3.96
C CYS A 158 -6.38 6.80 5.20
N LEU A 159 -5.28 7.45 5.55
CA LEU A 159 -5.23 8.65 6.37
C LEU A 159 -5.09 9.86 5.44
N THR A 160 -5.96 10.85 5.64
CA THR A 160 -5.93 12.11 4.89
C THR A 160 -5.61 13.26 5.85
N LEU A 161 -4.62 14.07 5.50
CA LEU A 161 -4.18 15.24 6.26
C LEU A 161 -4.38 16.49 5.40
N PRO A 162 -5.26 17.42 5.79
CA PRO A 162 -5.38 18.69 5.09
C PRO A 162 -4.12 19.54 5.28
N PHE A 163 -3.72 20.26 4.23
CA PHE A 163 -2.69 21.31 4.31
C PHE A 163 -3.25 22.60 3.73
N ALA A 164 -2.72 23.74 4.19
CA ALA A 164 -3.02 25.02 3.58
C ALA A 164 -2.14 25.19 2.35
N ASP A 165 -2.71 25.70 1.25
CA ASP A 165 -1.93 26.21 0.14
C ASP A 165 -0.93 27.25 0.69
N ALA A 166 0.31 27.21 0.21
CA ALA A 166 1.24 28.30 0.49
C ALA A 166 0.53 29.60 0.05
N PRO A 167 0.40 30.62 0.92
CA PRO A 167 -0.26 31.85 0.52
C PRO A 167 0.48 32.36 -0.71
N GLU A 168 -0.25 32.55 -1.83
CA GLU A 168 0.30 33.19 -3.01
C GLU A 168 1.02 34.44 -2.52
N ALA A 169 2.34 34.48 -2.73
CA ALA A 169 3.11 35.66 -2.41
C ALA A 169 2.42 36.80 -3.16
N GLU A 170 1.76 37.71 -2.43
CA GLU A 170 0.99 38.78 -3.02
C GLU A 170 1.86 39.42 -4.09
N ALA A 171 1.44 39.24 -5.35
CA ALA A 171 2.10 39.83 -6.49
C ALA A 171 2.19 41.32 -6.20
N SER A 172 3.40 41.77 -5.89
CA SER A 172 3.68 43.14 -5.52
C SER A 172 3.23 44.04 -6.68
N GLN A 173 2.15 44.77 -6.47
CA GLN A 173 1.73 45.89 -7.31
C GLN A 173 2.43 47.17 -6.84
#